data_AF-A0A7W0ZW66-F1
#
_entry.id   AF-A0A7W0ZW66-F1
#
_cell.length_a   1.000
_cell.length_b   1.000
_cell.length_c   1.000
_cell.angle_alpha   90.00
_cell.angle_beta   90.00
_cell.angle_gamma   90.00
#
_symmetry.space_group_name_H-M   'P 1'
#
loop_
_entity.id
_entity.type
_entity.pdbx_description
1 polymer ?
#
loop_
_entity_poly.entity_id
_entity_poly.type
_entity_poly.pdbx_seq_one_letter_code
_entity_poly.pdbx_strand_id
1 'polypeptide(L)' 'MSTADKRKQSLYFPEDMLSEIQHEAKRLDRSLSWTIQQAWKRARETLKAVPATNDGADGTSDPREDVI' A
#
# COMPACT_ATOMS: atom_id res chain seq x y z
N MET A 1 14.05 -3.21 19.72
CA MET A 1 13.55 -2.45 18.55
C MET A 1 13.01 -3.47 17.57
N SER A 2 11.69 -3.56 17.48
CA SER A 2 10.95 -4.58 16.74
C SER A 2 11.36 -4.59 15.27
N THR A 3 12.05 -5.65 14.86
CA THR A 3 12.14 -6.07 13.47
C THR A 3 10.72 -6.12 12.93
N ALA A 4 10.35 -5.20 12.04
CA ALA A 4 9.03 -5.20 11.42
C ALA A 4 8.77 -6.60 10.81
N ASP A 5 7.78 -7.31 11.35
CA ASP A 5 7.45 -8.66 10.93
C ASP A 5 7.03 -8.65 9.45
N LYS A 6 7.84 -9.28 8.60
CA LYS A 6 7.53 -9.43 7.18
C LYS A 6 6.40 -10.46 7.04
N ARG A 7 5.24 -10.03 6.54
CA ARG A 7 4.11 -10.91 6.23
C ARG A 7 4.05 -11.16 4.71
N LYS A 8 3.98 -12.43 4.30
CA LYS A 8 3.79 -12.81 2.89
C LYS A 8 2.31 -12.69 2.55
N GLN A 9 2.00 -11.88 1.54
CA GLN A 9 0.64 -11.67 1.03
C GLN A 9 0.63 -11.94 -0.47
N SER A 10 -0.34 -12.71 -0.95
CA SER A 10 -0.63 -12.85 -2.38
C SER A 10 -1.63 -11.79 -2.79
N LEU A 11 -1.35 -11.07 -3.88
CA LEU A 11 -2.18 -10.00 -4.44
C LEU A 11 -2.35 -10.25 -5.94
N TYR A 12 -3.50 -9.89 -6.48
CA TYR A 12 -3.76 -9.95 -7.92
C TYR A 12 -3.49 -8.58 -8.53
N PHE A 13 -2.69 -8.56 -9.59
CA PHE A 13 -2.39 -7.37 -10.37
C PHE A 13 -2.76 -7.64 -11.83
N PRO A 14 -3.25 -6.64 -12.56
CA PRO A 14 -3.26 -6.64 -14.02
C PRO A 14 -1.85 -6.94 -14.59
N GLU A 15 -1.78 -7.60 -15.74
CA GLU A 15 -0.52 -8.05 -16.35
C GLU A 15 0.42 -6.89 -16.69
N ASP A 16 -0.15 -5.82 -17.25
CA ASP A 16 0.52 -4.57 -17.58
C ASP A 16 1.13 -3.92 -16.34
N MET A 17 0.33 -3.74 -15.29
CA MET A 17 0.78 -3.16 -14.03
C MET A 17 1.88 -4.01 -13.37
N LEU A 18 1.72 -5.33 -13.36
CA LEU A 18 2.71 -6.24 -12.80
C LEU A 18 4.04 -6.17 -13.57
N SER A 19 3.98 -6.03 -14.89
CA SER A 19 5.16 -5.86 -15.76
C SER A 19 5.87 -4.54 -15.50
N GLU A 20 5.13 -3.44 -15.32
CA GLU A 20 5.70 -2.14 -14.96
C GLU A 20 6.39 -2.19 -13.59
N ILE A 21 5.76 -2.77 -12.57
CA ILE A 21 6.34 -2.91 -11.22
C ILE A 21 7.63 -3.75 -11.28
N GLN A 22 7.65 -4.84 -12.06
CA GLN A 22 8.85 -5.67 -12.25
C GLN A 22 9.97 -4.91 -12.95
N HIS A 23 9.65 -4.15 -14.00
CA HIS A 23 10.63 -3.32 -14.70
C HIS A 23 11.26 -2.30 -13.76
N GLU A 24 10.43 -1.62 -12.96
CA GLU A 24 10.88 -0.58 -12.03
C GLU A 24 11.71 -1.16 -10.86
N ALA A 25 11.31 -2.32 -10.34
CA ALA A 25 12.09 -3.04 -9.34
C ALA A 25 13.49 -3.41 -9.86
N LYS A 26 13.57 -3.89 -11.11
CA LYS A 26 14.85 -4.19 -11.78
C LYS A 26 15.68 -2.93 -12.02
N ARG A 27 15.06 -1.83 -12.46
CA ARG A 27 15.72 -0.53 -12.70
C ARG A 27 16.34 0.04 -11.42
N LEU A 28 15.67 -0.14 -10.29
CA LEU A 28 16.10 0.37 -8.98
C LEU A 28 17.03 -0.58 -8.22
N ASP A 29 17.25 -1.80 -8.73
CA ASP A 29 17.96 -2.88 -8.04
C ASP A 29 17.37 -3.19 -6.65
N ARG A 30 16.03 -3.29 -6.60
CA ARG A 30 15.27 -3.54 -5.37
C ARG A 30 14.25 -4.67 -5.55
N SER A 31 13.77 -5.21 -4.44
CA SER A 31 12.72 -6.23 -4.46
C SER A 31 11.36 -5.65 -4.80
N LEU A 32 10.49 -6.46 -5.41
CA LEU A 32 9.09 -6.09 -5.68
C LEU A 32 8.36 -5.59 -4.42
N SER A 33 8.56 -6.27 -3.29
CA SER A 33 7.98 -5.85 -2.02
C SER A 33 8.44 -4.45 -1.61
N TRP A 34 9.70 -4.09 -1.83
CA TRP A 34 10.19 -2.75 -1.54
C TRP A 34 9.54 -1.70 -2.47
N THR A 35 9.46 -1.98 -3.77
CA THR A 35 8.84 -1.07 -4.75
C THR A 35 7.38 -0.80 -4.39
N ILE A 36 6.59 -1.83 -4.07
CA ILE A 36 5.20 -1.69 -3.64
C ILE A 36 5.08 -0.95 -2.31
N GLN A 37 5.97 -1.21 -1.35
CA GLN A 37 5.99 -0.47 -0.07
C GLN A 37 6.28 1.02 -0.28
N GLN A 38 7.17 1.38 -1.20
CA GLN A 38 7.42 2.79 -1.53
C GLN A 38 6.22 3.44 -2.24
N ALA A 39 5.57 2.72 -3.16
CA ALA A 39 4.37 3.19 -3.82
C ALA A 39 3.26 3.48 -2.79
N TRP A 40 3.02 2.55 -1.85
CA TRP A 40 2.06 2.74 -0.77
C TRP A 40 2.40 3.96 0.10
N LYS A 41 3.66 4.10 0.54
CA LYS A 41 4.09 5.23 1.37
C LYS A 41 3.86 6.58 0.70
N ARG A 42 4.00 6.65 -0.62
CA ARG A 42 3.74 7.87 -1.41
C ARG A 42 2.25 8.11 -1.64
N ALA A 43 1.47 7.05 -1.83
CA ALA A 43 0.04 7.17 -2.14
C ALA A 43 -0.86 7.26 -0.89
N ARG A 44 -0.36 6.91 0.30
CA ARG A 44 -1.18 6.76 1.52
C ARG A 44 -1.98 8.01 1.87
N GLU A 45 -1.44 9.20 1.66
CA GLU A 45 -2.10 10.46 2.02
C GLU A 45 -3.27 10.73 1.08
N THR A 46 -3.05 10.55 -0.23
CA THR A 46 -4.10 10.64 -1.25
C THR A 46 -5.19 9.58 -1.04
N LEU A 47 -4.81 8.34 -0.74
CA LEU A 47 -5.77 7.26 -0.50
C LEU A 47 -6.58 7.45 0.78
N LYS A 48 -6.00 8.06 1.83
CA LYS A 48 -6.71 8.44 3.05
C LYS A 48 -7.74 9.55 2.82
N ALA A 49 -7.51 10.42 1.84
CA ALA A 49 -8.44 11.50 1.50
C ALA A 49 -9.65 11.02 0.69
N VAL A 50 -9.61 9.81 0.13
CA VAL A 50 -10.76 9.23 -0.57
C VAL A 50 -11.82 8.85 0.47
N PRO A 51 -13.05 9.38 0.38
CA PRO A 51 -14.12 9.03 1.32
C PRO A 51 -14.44 7.54 1.20
N ALA A 52 -14.67 6.86 2.32
CA ALA A 52 -15.00 5.45 2.28
C ALA A 52 -16.38 5.28 1.62
N THR A 53 -16.43 4.44 0.59
CA THR A 53 -17.65 4.23 -0.23
C THR A 53 -18.82 3.64 0.57
N ASN A 54 -18.61 3.25 1.83
CA ASN A 54 -19.63 2.69 2.72
C ASN A 54 -19.91 3.54 3.97
N ASP A 55 -19.43 4.78 4.04
CA ASP A 55 -19.78 5.68 5.15
C ASP A 55 -21.22 6.19 4.98
N GLY A 56 -22.17 5.33 5.35
CA GLY A 56 -23.50 5.76 5.70
C GLY A 56 -23.41 6.68 6.92
N ALA A 57 -23.56 7.98 6.69
CA ALA A 57 -24.00 9.01 7.63
C ALA A 57 -23.23 9.26 8.95
N ASP A 58 -22.29 8.43 9.40
CA ASP A 58 -21.56 8.69 10.65
C ASP A 58 -20.05 8.79 10.39
N GLY A 59 -19.55 10.04 10.43
CA GLY A 59 -18.13 10.40 10.31
C GLY A 59 -17.30 9.85 11.47
N THR A 60 -17.09 8.54 11.48
CA THR A 60 -16.20 7.86 12.40
C THR A 60 -14.78 7.88 11.84
N SER A 61 -13.88 8.47 12.63
CA SER A 61 -12.45 8.59 12.33
C SER A 61 -11.83 7.23 11.96
N ASP A 62 -10.88 7.25 11.03
CA ASP A 62 -10.16 6.09 10.52
C ASP A 62 -9.61 5.20 11.66
N PRO A 63 -10.11 3.96 11.86
CA PRO A 63 -9.70 3.08 12.97
C PRO A 63 -8.23 2.66 12.91
N ARG A 64 -7.48 3.05 11.87
CA ARG A 64 -6.02 2.88 11.77
C ARG A 64 -5.23 3.90 12.60
N GLU A 65 -5.87 4.91 13.17
CA GLU A 65 -5.23 5.95 14.00
C GLU A 65 -5.28 5.63 15.52
N ASP A 66 -6.08 4.63 15.93
CA ASP A 66 -6.24 4.21 17.32
C ASP A 66 -5.18 3.22 17.83
N VAL A 67 -4.16 2.91 17.02
CA VAL A 67 -3.05 2.03 17.40
C VAL A 67 -1.75 2.84 17.46
N ILE A 68 -1.57 3.58 18.55
CA ILE A 68 -0.28 4.15 18.99
C ILE A 68 0.09 3.53 20.32
#